data_AF-A0A8H8DPC5-F1
#
_entry.id   AF-A0A8H8DPC5-F1
#
_cell.length_a   1.000
_cell.length_b   1.000
_cell.length_c   1.000
_cell.angle_alpha   90.00
_cell.angle_beta   90.00
_cell.angle_gamma   90.00
#
_symmetry.space_group_name_H-M   'P 1'
#
loop_
_entity.id
_entity.type
_entity.pdbx_description
1 polymer ?
#
loop_
_entity_poly.entity_id
_entity_poly.type
_entity_poly.pdbx_seq_one_letter_code
_entity_poly.pdbx_strand_id
1 'polypeptide(L)'
;MGAYSGSKSAINSLSAVLAAEEKLITSISIQPGVVDTQMQTSLRGVYSSKLDHVTYTRFMDIYKKGLLMSPRKIGRIIAKLCLYAKKELSGKLVRYDDDELTEYRDVD
;
A
#
# COMPACT_ATOMS: atom_id res chain seq x y z
N MET A 1 -15.10 7.47 1.70
CA MET A 1 -13.95 7.16 0.82
C MET A 1 -13.15 8.40 0.39
N GLY A 2 -13.78 9.53 0.04
CA GLY A 2 -13.08 10.72 -0.48
C GLY A 2 -11.94 11.27 0.39
N ALA A 3 -12.16 11.49 1.69
CA ALA A 3 -11.10 11.99 2.59
C ALA A 3 -9.92 11.00 2.70
N TYR A 4 -10.21 9.69 2.69
CA TYR A 4 -9.18 8.65 2.72
C TYR A 4 -8.35 8.63 1.43
N SER A 5 -9.00 8.64 0.27
CA SER A 5 -8.28 8.70 -1.02
C SER A 5 -7.51 10.01 -1.19
N GLY A 6 -8.11 11.14 -0.82
CA GLY A 6 -7.48 12.45 -0.90
C GLY A 6 -6.21 12.55 -0.05
N SER A 7 -6.27 12.09 1.21
CA SER A 7 -5.09 12.04 2.08
C SER A 7 -4.00 11.10 1.54
N LYS A 8 -4.36 9.94 0.99
CA LYS A 8 -3.37 9.04 0.35
C LYS A 8 -2.71 9.67 -0.88
N SER A 9 -3.47 10.35 -1.73
CA SER A 9 -2.92 11.10 -2.86
C SER A 9 -1.97 12.21 -2.40
N ALA A 10 -2.33 12.94 -1.34
CA ALA A 10 -1.46 13.97 -0.78
C ALA A 10 -0.13 13.39 -0.26
N ILE A 11 -0.15 12.22 0.39
CA ILE A 11 1.08 11.53 0.82
C ILE A 11 1.96 11.12 -0.37
N ASN A 12 1.36 10.66 -1.47
CA ASN A 12 2.13 10.33 -2.68
C ASN A 12 2.88 11.56 -3.22
N SER A 13 2.18 12.70 -3.31
CA SER A 13 2.79 13.97 -3.74
C SER A 13 3.88 14.44 -2.78
N LEU A 14 3.64 14.35 -1.46
CA LEU A 14 4.63 14.71 -0.44
C LEU A 14 5.91 13.89 -0.59
N SER A 15 5.80 12.58 -0.80
CA SER A 15 6.97 11.72 -1.02
C SER A 15 7.77 12.11 -2.26
N ALA A 16 7.10 12.52 -3.34
CA ALA A 16 7.76 12.97 -4.56
C ALA A 16 8.51 14.29 -4.35
N VAL A 17 7.90 15.24 -3.63
CA VAL A 17 8.52 16.53 -3.29
C VAL A 17 9.74 16.32 -2.39
N LEU A 18 9.63 15.49 -1.34
CA LEU A 18 10.77 15.18 -0.46
C LEU A 18 11.95 14.58 -1.23
N ALA A 19 11.70 13.71 -2.20
CA ALA A 19 12.77 13.20 -3.06
C ALA A 19 13.38 14.27 -3.99
N ALA A 20 12.58 15.28 -4.38
CA ALA A 20 13.04 16.39 -5.19
C ALA A 20 13.90 17.37 -4.39
N GLU A 21 13.53 17.66 -3.14
CA GLU A 21 14.18 18.65 -2.28
C GLU A 21 15.36 18.07 -1.50
N GLU A 22 15.22 16.85 -0.95
CA GLU A 22 16.18 16.26 -0.01
C GLU A 22 16.95 15.08 -0.62
N LYS A 23 17.98 15.37 -1.44
CA LYS A 23 18.73 14.34 -2.19
C LYS A 23 19.44 13.28 -1.33
N LEU A 24 19.74 13.61 -0.08
CA LEU A 24 20.34 12.67 0.86
C LEU A 24 19.32 11.65 1.39
N ILE A 25 18.02 11.98 1.36
CA ILE A 25 16.93 11.13 1.84
C ILE A 25 16.33 10.33 0.67
N THR A 26 16.03 9.05 0.91
CA THR A 26 15.25 8.24 -0.03
C THR A 26 13.80 8.26 0.41
N SER A 27 12.90 8.81 -0.39
CA SER A 27 11.47 8.89 -0.08
C SER A 27 10.66 8.07 -1.07
N ILE A 28 9.88 7.10 -0.61
CA ILE A 28 9.13 6.17 -1.47
C ILE A 28 7.70 6.06 -0.95
N SER A 29 6.72 6.14 -1.85
CA SER A 29 5.33 5.81 -1.53
C SER A 29 5.01 4.39 -1.98
N ILE A 30 4.49 3.57 -1.07
CA ILE A 30 4.12 2.18 -1.36
C ILE A 30 2.61 1.98 -1.32
N GLN A 31 2.08 1.34 -2.34
CA GLN A 31 0.72 0.80 -2.38
C GLN A 31 0.74 -0.67 -1.97
N PRO A 32 0.28 -1.00 -0.76
CA PRO A 32 0.42 -2.36 -0.19
C PRO A 32 -0.63 -3.36 -0.72
N GLY A 33 -1.51 -2.97 -1.64
CA GLY A 33 -2.66 -3.76 -2.04
C GLY A 33 -3.75 -3.85 -0.96
N VAL A 34 -4.58 -4.89 -1.03
CA VAL A 34 -5.63 -5.13 -0.03
C VAL A 34 -5.13 -6.14 0.99
N VAL A 35 -4.73 -5.64 2.15
CA VAL A 35 -4.03 -6.42 3.19
C VAL A 35 -5.01 -6.89 4.27
N ASP A 36 -4.82 -8.12 4.77
CA ASP A 36 -5.61 -8.70 5.85
C ASP A 36 -5.32 -8.01 7.20
N THR A 37 -5.97 -6.87 7.41
CA THR A 37 -5.79 -6.02 8.59
C THR A 37 -7.12 -5.76 9.28
N GLN A 38 -7.07 -5.25 10.51
CA GLN A 38 -8.27 -4.85 11.25
C GLN A 38 -9.12 -3.80 10.50
N MET A 39 -8.50 -2.93 9.69
CA MET A 39 -9.22 -1.98 8.85
C MET A 39 -10.18 -2.70 7.90
N GLN A 40 -9.68 -3.75 7.25
CA GLN A 40 -10.43 -4.45 6.22
C GLN A 40 -11.54 -5.32 6.84
N THR A 41 -11.32 -5.88 8.04
CA THR A 41 -12.38 -6.47 8.87
C THR A 41 -13.45 -5.46 9.28
N SER A 42 -13.06 -4.26 9.70
CA SER A 42 -13.99 -3.19 10.07
C SER A 42 -14.84 -2.72 8.89
N LEU A 43 -14.25 -2.64 7.68
CA LEU A 43 -14.94 -2.27 6.44
C LEU A 43 -16.04 -3.28 6.07
N ARG A 44 -15.81 -4.58 6.25
CA ARG A 44 -16.82 -5.62 6.00
C ARG A 44 -17.85 -5.76 7.12
N GLY A 45 -17.51 -5.38 8.35
CA GLY A 45 -18.39 -5.47 9.51
C GLY A 45 -19.06 -4.15 9.84
N VAL A 46 -18.50 -3.44 10.82
CA VAL A 46 -19.07 -2.25 11.47
C VAL A 46 -19.33 -1.09 10.49
N TYR A 47 -18.56 -0.98 9.41
CA TYR A 47 -18.70 0.09 8.43
C TYR A 47 -19.40 -0.33 7.12
N SER A 48 -19.97 -1.54 7.05
CA SER A 48 -20.67 -2.04 5.86
C SER A 48 -21.74 -1.07 5.35
N SER A 49 -22.53 -0.46 6.24
CA SER A 49 -23.59 0.50 5.89
C SER A 49 -23.09 1.87 5.42
N LYS A 50 -21.79 2.18 5.60
CA LYS A 50 -21.16 3.44 5.16
C LYS A 50 -20.47 3.30 3.79
N LEU A 51 -20.45 2.10 3.23
CA LEU A 51 -19.89 1.82 1.91
C LEU A 51 -21.02 1.76 0.88
N ASP A 52 -20.74 2.22 -0.33
CA ASP A 52 -21.60 1.92 -1.45
C ASP A 52 -21.58 0.41 -1.75
N HIS A 53 -22.67 -0.09 -2.35
CA HIS A 53 -22.86 -1.51 -2.60
C HIS A 53 -21.71 -2.12 -3.44
N VAL A 54 -21.16 -1.37 -4.40
CA VAL A 54 -20.09 -1.84 -5.29
C VAL A 54 -18.80 -2.04 -4.50
N THR A 55 -18.40 -1.05 -3.69
CA THR A 55 -17.21 -1.12 -2.84
C THR A 55 -17.32 -2.23 -1.80
N TYR A 56 -18.48 -2.36 -1.13
CA TYR A 56 -18.72 -3.41 -0.15
C TYR A 56 -18.62 -4.82 -0.78
N THR A 57 -19.31 -5.03 -1.91
CA THR A 57 -19.28 -6.32 -2.64
C THR A 57 -17.86 -6.69 -3.01
N ARG A 58 -17.08 -5.73 -3.54
CA ARG A 58 -15.66 -5.96 -3.89
C ARG A 58 -14.83 -6.43 -2.69
N PHE A 59 -14.98 -5.81 -1.52
CA PHE A 59 -14.22 -6.23 -0.33
C PHE A 59 -14.66 -7.58 0.22
N MET A 60 -15.95 -7.92 0.12
CA MET A 60 -16.45 -9.24 0.48
C MET A 60 -15.94 -10.33 -0.48
N ASP A 61 -15.87 -10.04 -1.78
CA ASP A 61 -15.37 -10.99 -2.78
C ASP A 61 -13.89 -11.28 -2.59
N ILE A 62 -13.07 -10.24 -2.38
CA ILE A 62 -11.64 -10.40 -2.10
C ILE A 62 -11.43 -11.28 -0.86
N TYR A 63 -12.26 -11.10 0.17
CA TYR A 63 -12.21 -11.93 1.38
C TYR A 63 -12.57 -13.38 1.11
N LYS A 64 -13.74 -13.61 0.49
CA LYS A 64 -14.27 -14.96 0.23
C LYS A 64 -13.36 -15.77 -0.69
N LYS A 65 -12.67 -15.10 -1.61
CA LYS A 65 -11.69 -15.72 -2.53
C LYS A 65 -10.30 -15.92 -1.91
N GLY A 66 -10.09 -15.51 -0.66
CA GLY A 66 -8.78 -15.62 0.00
C GLY A 66 -7.69 -14.74 -0.63
N LEU A 67 -8.08 -13.65 -1.30
CA LEU A 67 -7.17 -12.77 -2.05
C LEU A 67 -6.59 -11.63 -1.20
N LEU A 68 -6.75 -11.68 0.13
CA LEU A 68 -6.14 -10.70 1.02
C LEU A 68 -4.65 -10.97 1.16
N MET A 69 -3.86 -9.91 1.00
CA MET A 69 -2.42 -9.99 1.17
C MET A 69 -2.07 -10.17 2.65
N SER A 70 -1.09 -11.04 2.91
CA SER A 70 -0.53 -11.21 4.25
C SER A 70 0.16 -9.91 4.72
N PRO A 71 -0.20 -9.36 5.90
CA PRO A 71 0.51 -8.23 6.49
C PRO A 71 2.01 -8.48 6.67
N ARG A 72 2.39 -9.74 6.96
CA ARG A 72 3.79 -10.12 7.13
C ARG A 72 4.58 -9.96 5.83
N LYS A 73 4.00 -10.38 4.70
CA LYS A 73 4.62 -10.25 3.38
C LYS A 73 4.84 -8.78 3.00
N ILE A 74 3.81 -7.96 3.16
CA ILE A 74 3.91 -6.51 2.91
C ILE A 74 4.90 -5.83 3.86
N GLY A 75 4.85 -6.17 5.15
CA GLY A 75 5.76 -5.62 6.16
C GLY A 75 7.24 -5.92 5.85
N ARG A 76 7.55 -7.10 5.32
CA ARG A 76 8.92 -7.45 4.89
C ARG A 76 9.39 -6.64 3.69
N ILE A 77 8.54 -6.40 2.69
CA ILE A 77 8.88 -5.52 1.56
C ILE A 77 9.23 -4.12 2.08
N ILE A 78 8.40 -3.56 2.98
CA ILE A 78 8.65 -2.25 3.59
C ILE A 78 9.96 -2.25 4.39
N ALA A 79 10.20 -3.29 5.20
CA ALA A 79 11.43 -3.40 5.99
C ALA A 79 12.68 -3.46 5.09
N LYS A 80 12.65 -4.23 4.00
CA LYS A 80 13.77 -4.29 3.04
C LYS A 80 13.97 -2.96 2.31
N LEU A 81 12.90 -2.24 1.98
CA LEU A 81 13.02 -0.89 1.42
C LEU A 81 13.67 0.07 2.43
N CYS A 82 13.29 0.03 3.71
CA CYS A 82 13.93 0.88 4.73
C CYS A 82 15.43 0.61 4.89
N LEU A 83 15.86 -0.66 4.72
CA LEU A 83 17.26 -1.05 4.88
C LEU A 83 18.10 -0.90 3.60
N TYR A 84 17.51 -1.17 2.44
CA TYR A 84 18.24 -1.43 1.20
C TYR A 84 17.65 -0.75 -0.03
N ALA A 85 16.69 0.17 0.11
CA ALA A 85 16.09 0.83 -1.05
C ALA A 85 17.15 1.52 -1.90
N LYS A 86 17.18 1.15 -3.19
CA LYS A 86 18.03 1.82 -4.16
C LYS A 86 17.52 3.23 -4.44
N LYS A 87 18.45 4.15 -4.74
CA LYS A 87 18.16 5.59 -4.92
C LYS A 87 17.23 5.86 -6.11
N GLU A 88 17.19 4.98 -7.11
CA GLU A 88 16.32 5.09 -8.29
C GLU A 88 14.84 4.88 -7.95
N LEU A 89 14.52 4.37 -6.76
CA LEU A 89 13.15 4.29 -6.25
C LEU A 89 12.69 5.60 -5.60
N SER A 90 13.61 6.51 -5.26
CA SER A 90 13.28 7.76 -4.59
C SER A 90 12.33 8.61 -5.46
N GLY A 91 11.25 9.09 -4.86
CA GLY A 91 10.19 9.86 -5.49
C GLY A 91 9.11 9.02 -6.19
N LYS A 92 9.28 7.69 -6.27
CA LYS A 92 8.31 6.82 -6.93
C LYS A 92 7.15 6.43 -6.01
N LEU A 93 6.00 6.23 -6.67
CA LEU A 93 4.86 5.51 -6.15
C LEU A 93 4.90 4.09 -6.72
N VAL A 94 5.16 3.10 -5.87
CA VAL A 94 5.31 1.70 -6.27
C VAL A 94 4.20 0.85 -5.66
N ARG A 95 3.71 -0.13 -6.40
CA ARG A 95 2.83 -1.19 -5.90
C ARG A 95 3.68 -2.37 -5.42
N TYR A 96 3.21 -3.06 -4.38
CA TYR A 96 3.94 -4.17 -3.78
C TYR A 96 4.35 -5.27 -4.78
N ASP A 97 3.64 -5.39 -5.91
CA ASP A 97 3.79 -6.35 -7.02
C ASP A 97 4.40 -5.76 -8.32
N ASP A 98 4.82 -4.48 -8.35
CA ASP A 98 5.56 -3.89 -9.48
C ASP A 98 6.96 -4.50 -9.70
N ASP A 99 7.40 -4.78 -10.92
CA ASP A 99 8.66 -5.49 -11.20
C ASP A 99 9.90 -4.87 -10.53
N GLU A 100 9.91 -3.55 -10.34
CA GLU A 100 10.97 -2.80 -9.64
C GLU A 100 11.18 -3.25 -8.19
N LEU A 101 10.16 -3.87 -7.56
CA LEU A 101 10.24 -4.38 -6.20
C LEU A 101 10.60 -5.86 -6.09
N THR A 102 10.91 -6.54 -7.20
CA THR A 102 11.19 -7.99 -7.21
C THR A 102 12.27 -8.40 -6.21
N GLU A 103 13.36 -7.62 -6.09
CA GLU A 103 14.44 -7.91 -5.13
C GLU A 103 14.05 -7.73 -3.66
N TYR A 104 12.98 -6.97 -3.38
CA TYR A 104 12.48 -6.76 -2.03
C TYR A 104 11.37 -7.77 -1.67
N ARG A 105 10.94 -8.60 -2.61
CA ARG A 105 10.02 -9.70 -2.32
C ARG A 105 10.80 -10.88 -1.77
N ASP A 106 10.17 -11.65 -0.89
CA ASP A 106 10.68 -12.97 -0.58
C ASP A 106 10.34 -13.90 -1.75
N VAL A 107 11.27 -14.80 -2.08
CA VAL A 107 10.96 -15.97 -2.91
C VAL A 107 10.22 -16.93 -1.96
N ASP A 108 8.89 -16.87 -1.98
CA ASP A 108 8.07 -17.90 -1.33
C ASP A 108 8.10 -19.18 -2.19
#